data_AF-A0A7L0G0U7-F1
#
_entry.id   AF-A0A7L0G0U7-F1
#
_cell.length_a   1.000
_cell.length_b   1.000
_cell.length_c   1.000
_cell.angle_alpha   90.00
_cell.angle_beta   90.00
_cell.angle_gamma   90.00
#
_symmetry.space_group_name_H-M   'P 1'
#
loop_
_entity.id
_entity.type
_entity.pdbx_description
1 polymer ?
#
loop_
_entity_poly.entity_id
_entity_poly.type
_entity_poly.pdbx_seq_one_letter_code
_entity_poly.pdbx_strand_id
1 'polypeptide(L)'
;LQRLLGTINWVCPLLDIDNTQLSPLFDMLKGKSSLNSPRRLTPEAQKALAQVELAIQSRQAYRQKENLEIMLMVINNVKQPLGLIAQWDEKQQNDPLILL
;
A
#
# COMPACT_ATOMS: atom_id res chain seq x y z
N LEU A 1 -18.20 -2.76 6.88
CA LEU A 1 -17.50 -1.46 6.83
C LEU A 1 -16.40 -1.32 7.87
N GLN A 2 -16.67 -1.47 9.18
CA GLN A 2 -15.65 -1.33 10.23
C GLN A 2 -14.38 -2.18 10.01
N ARG A 3 -14.52 -3.47 9.66
CA ARG A 3 -13.38 -4.34 9.35
C ARG A 3 -12.53 -3.79 8.20
N LEU A 4 -13.16 -3.37 7.10
CA LEU A 4 -12.48 -2.78 5.95
C LEU A 4 -11.70 -1.53 6.36
N LEU A 5 -12.31 -0.64 7.13
CA LEU A 5 -11.64 0.59 7.60
C LEU A 5 -10.52 0.31 8.61
N GLY A 6 -10.64 -0.76 9.40
CA GLY A 6 -9.54 -1.26 10.23
C GLY A 6 -8.35 -1.73 9.39
N THR A 7 -8.60 -2.49 8.32
CA THR A 7 -7.57 -2.92 7.37
C THR A 7 -6.94 -1.74 6.64
N ILE A 8 -7.74 -0.76 6.20
CA ILE A 8 -7.25 0.46 5.56
C ILE A 8 -6.35 1.25 6.52
N ASN A 9 -6.81 1.47 7.77
CA ASN A 9 -5.99 2.14 8.79
C ASN A 9 -4.64 1.45 9.03
N TRP A 10 -4.61 0.13 8.98
CA TRP A 10 -3.37 -0.63 9.15
C TRP A 10 -2.38 -0.42 7.99
N VAL A 11 -2.87 -0.32 6.75
CA VAL A 11 -2.00 -0.16 5.57
C VAL A 11 -1.69 1.31 5.25
N CYS A 12 -2.51 2.27 5.70
CA CYS A 12 -2.34 3.70 5.41
C CYS A 12 -0.92 4.27 5.60
N PRO A 13 -0.19 3.93 6.69
CA PRO A 13 1.19 4.41 6.87
C PRO A 13 2.16 4.00 5.75
N LEU A 14 1.80 2.99 4.96
CA LEU A 14 2.62 2.48 3.84
C LEU A 14 2.24 3.09 2.49
N LEU A 15 1.10 3.78 2.41
CA LEU A 15 0.52 4.22 1.14
C LEU A 15 0.77 5.70 0.82
N ASP A 16 1.34 6.50 1.73
CA ASP A 16 1.48 7.97 1.63
C ASP A 16 0.18 8.67 1.21
N ILE A 17 -0.97 8.20 1.70
CA ILE A 17 -2.26 8.83 1.48
C ILE A 17 -2.52 9.82 2.61
N ASP A 18 -2.90 11.06 2.26
CA ASP A 18 -3.28 12.05 3.25
C ASP A 18 -4.57 11.63 3.98
N ASN A 19 -4.59 11.78 5.30
CA ASN A 19 -5.78 11.53 6.13
C ASN A 19 -6.99 12.35 5.70
N THR A 20 -6.79 13.54 5.11
CA THR A 20 -7.90 14.34 4.57
C THR A 20 -8.63 13.63 3.44
N GLN A 21 -7.91 12.88 2.60
CA GLN A 21 -8.47 12.12 1.48
C GLN A 21 -9.27 10.91 1.98
N LEU A 22 -8.96 10.42 3.18
CA LEU A 22 -9.63 9.28 3.81
C LEU A 22 -10.75 9.70 4.77
N SER A 23 -10.87 10.98 5.13
CA SER A 23 -11.94 11.48 6.02
C SER A 23 -13.34 10.97 5.66
N PRO A 24 -13.77 10.97 4.37
CA PRO A 24 -15.10 10.50 4.01
C PRO A 24 -15.35 9.04 4.43
N LEU A 25 -14.32 8.21 4.49
CA LEU A 25 -14.42 6.83 4.95
C LEU A 25 -14.64 6.72 6.45
N PHE A 26 -13.91 7.51 7.24
CA PHE A 26 -14.06 7.54 8.70
C PHE A 26 -15.36 8.21 9.13
N ASP A 27 -15.86 9.17 8.36
CA ASP A 27 -17.13 9.83 8.62
C ASP A 27 -18.30 8.84 8.55
N MET A 28 -18.21 7.80 7.72
CA MET A 28 -19.20 6.72 7.70
C MET A 28 -19.20 5.86 8.98
N LEU A 29 -18.15 5.95 9.81
CA LEU A 29 -18.14 5.32 11.13
C LEU A 29 -18.93 6.10 12.17
N LYS A 30 -19.06 7.41 11.99
CA LYS A 30 -19.82 8.30 12.86
C LYS A 30 -21.31 7.96 12.75
N GLY A 31 -22.03 7.92 13.88
CA GLY A 31 -23.45 7.56 13.96
C GLY A 31 -23.72 6.30 14.78
N LYS A 32 -24.76 5.53 14.42
CA LYS A 32 -25.24 4.38 15.21
C LYS A 32 -24.18 3.29 15.31
N SER A 33 -23.78 2.94 16.53
CA SER A 33 -22.76 1.92 16.86
C SER A 33 -23.17 0.48 16.51
N SER A 34 -24.44 0.23 16.17
CA SER A 34 -24.95 -1.09 15.83
C SER A 34 -24.29 -1.65 14.57
N LEU A 35 -23.67 -2.83 14.67
CA LEU A 35 -23.03 -3.54 13.56
C LEU A 35 -23.97 -3.86 12.40
N ASN A 36 -25.26 -4.06 12.71
CA ASN A 36 -26.29 -4.46 11.75
C ASN A 36 -26.97 -3.28 11.05
N SER A 37 -26.56 -2.03 11.34
CA SER A 37 -27.13 -0.88 10.62
C SER A 37 -26.75 -0.94 9.14
N PRO A 38 -27.69 -0.79 8.19
CA PRO A 38 -27.33 -0.64 6.79
C PRO A 38 -26.52 0.64 6.61
N ARG A 39 -25.30 0.51 6.08
CA ARG A 39 -24.44 1.63 5.71
C ARG A 39 -24.14 1.53 4.23
N ARG A 40 -24.53 2.55 3.48
CA ARG A 40 -24.22 2.67 2.05
C ARG A 40 -23.01 3.57 1.89
N LEU A 41 -22.14 3.21 0.95
CA LEU A 41 -21.02 4.06 0.57
C LEU A 41 -21.56 5.33 -0.08
N THR A 42 -21.14 6.50 0.38
CA THR A 42 -21.40 7.75 -0.32
C THR A 42 -20.46 7.87 -1.52
N PRO A 43 -20.75 8.74 -2.51
CA PRO A 43 -19.85 8.97 -3.64
C PRO A 43 -18.43 9.39 -3.22
N GLU A 44 -18.32 10.19 -2.14
CA GLU A 44 -17.04 10.65 -1.61
C GLU A 44 -16.25 9.50 -1.00
N ALA A 45 -16.92 8.61 -0.25
CA ALA A 45 -16.29 7.42 0.30
C ALA A 45 -15.86 6.44 -0.80
N GLN A 46 -16.62 6.31 -1.89
CA GLN A 46 -16.19 5.51 -3.05
C GLN A 46 -14.93 6.09 -3.70
N LYS A 47 -14.87 7.42 -3.86
CA LYS A 47 -13.67 8.09 -4.41
C LYS A 47 -12.45 7.87 -3.51
N ALA A 48 -12.62 7.96 -2.19
CA ALA A 48 -11.55 7.69 -1.24
C ALA A 48 -11.06 6.22 -1.31
N LEU A 49 -11.98 5.25 -1.45
CA LEU A 49 -11.60 3.84 -1.65
C LEU A 49 -10.81 3.64 -2.93
N ALA A 50 -11.21 4.29 -4.02
CA ALA A 50 -10.48 4.20 -5.29
C ALA A 50 -9.05 4.75 -5.17
N GLN A 51 -8.84 5.81 -4.38
CA GLN A 51 -7.48 6.32 -4.11
C GLN A 51 -6.64 5.31 -3.31
N VAL A 52 -7.23 4.65 -2.31
CA VAL A 52 -6.55 3.57 -1.56
C VAL A 52 -6.16 2.43 -2.49
N GLU A 53 -7.07 2.00 -3.36
CA GLU A 53 -6.80 0.95 -4.34
C GLU A 53 -5.66 1.34 -5.29
N LEU A 54 -5.70 2.56 -5.84
CA LEU A 54 -4.65 3.07 -6.71
C LEU A 54 -3.29 3.15 -5.98
N ALA A 55 -3.27 3.59 -4.72
CA ALA A 55 -2.05 3.66 -3.93
C ALA A 55 -1.49 2.27 -3.62
N ILE A 56 -2.35 1.28 -3.34
CA ILE A 56 -1.92 -0.12 -3.16
C ILE A 56 -1.34 -0.66 -4.47
N GLN A 57 -1.97 -0.39 -5.60
CA GLN A 57 -1.51 -0.85 -6.92
C GLN A 57 -0.21 -0.17 -7.36
N SER A 58 -0.02 1.11 -7.01
CA SER A 58 1.19 1.86 -7.36
C SER A 58 2.38 1.52 -6.47
N ARG A 59 2.13 1.03 -5.26
CA ARG A 59 3.19 0.57 -4.36
C ARG A 59 3.76 -0.76 -4.86
N GLN A 60 5.02 -0.73 -5.25
CA GLN A 60 5.81 -1.94 -5.43
C GLN A 60 6.20 -2.47 -4.06
N ALA A 61 5.45 -3.45 -3.56
CA ALA A 61 5.89 -4.31 -2.47
C ALA A 61 6.25 -5.65 -3.09
N TYR A 62 7.51 -5.81 -3.49
CA TYR A 62 7.95 -7.15 -3.84
C TYR A 62 8.17 -7.95 -2.57
N ARG A 63 7.56 -9.13 -2.51
CA ARG A 63 7.82 -10.07 -1.42
C ARG A 63 9.12 -10.79 -1.70
N GLN A 64 9.92 -11.00 -0.67
CA GLN A 64 11.08 -11.89 -0.74
C GLN A 64 10.63 -13.27 -1.27
N LYS A 65 11.28 -13.73 -2.33
CA LYS A 65 11.19 -15.11 -2.83
C LYS A 65 12.16 -15.97 -2.04
N GLU A 66 11.65 -16.99 -1.37
CA GLU A 66 12.44 -17.88 -0.47
C GLU A 66 13.61 -18.57 -1.18
N ASN A 67 13.50 -18.82 -2.48
CA ASN A 67 14.49 -19.55 -3.27
C ASN A 67 15.51 -18.65 -4.00
N LEU A 68 15.51 -17.34 -3.74
CA LEU A 68 16.44 -16.39 -4.36
C LEU A 68 17.33 -15.75 -3.29
N GLU A 69 18.61 -15.58 -3.61
CA GLU A 69 19.54 -14.88 -2.73
C GLU A 69 19.16 -13.39 -2.61
N ILE A 70 19.37 -12.83 -1.42
CA ILE A 70 19.24 -11.40 -1.16
C ILE A 70 20.60 -10.76 -1.42
N MET A 71 20.60 -9.72 -2.25
CA MET A 71 21.79 -8.96 -2.60
C MET A 71 21.70 -7.54 -2.08
N LEU A 72 22.84 -7.01 -1.62
CA LEU A 72 23.02 -5.58 -1.37
C LEU A 72 23.76 -4.97 -2.56
N MET A 73 23.07 -4.15 -3.35
CA MET A 73 23.67 -3.39 -4.44
C MET A 73 24.07 -2.00 -3.94
N VAL A 74 25.36 -1.69 -4.02
CA VAL A 74 25.88 -0.36 -3.63
C VAL A 74 26.13 0.45 -4.90
N ILE A 75 25.31 1.48 -5.11
CA ILE A 75 25.43 2.42 -6.22
C ILE A 75 26.19 3.64 -5.72
N ASN A 76 27.43 3.80 -6.18
CA ASN A 76 28.26 4.93 -5.77
C ASN A 76 27.89 6.19 -6.58
N ASN A 77 27.08 7.07 -6.01
CA ASN A 77 26.75 8.39 -6.58
C ASN A 77 27.75 9.44 -6.09
N VAL A 78 28.02 10.45 -6.94
CA VAL A 78 28.88 11.63 -6.67
C VAL A 78 28.69 12.26 -5.29
N LYS A 79 27.46 12.29 -4.75
CA LYS A 79 27.17 12.90 -3.43
C LYS A 79 27.23 11.92 -2.27
N GLN A 80 26.65 10.74 -2.43
CA GLN A 80 26.59 9.71 -1.39
C GLN A 80 26.26 8.34 -2.01
N PRO A 81 26.81 7.23 -1.46
CA PRO A 81 26.45 5.90 -1.92
C PRO A 81 24.98 5.59 -1.58
N LEU A 82 24.28 4.96 -2.51
CA LEU A 82 22.94 4.44 -2.33
C LEU A 82 23.03 2.92 -2.18
N GLY A 83 22.44 2.38 -1.12
CA GLY A 83 22.27 0.94 -0.95
C GLY A 83 20.87 0.52 -1.38
N LEU A 84 20.78 -0.54 -2.18
CA LEU A 84 19.52 -1.20 -2.53
C LEU A 84 19.58 -2.66 -2.07
N ILE A 85 18.53 -3.12 -1.40
CA ILE A 85 18.35 -4.54 -1.10
C ILE A 85 17.45 -5.10 -2.20
N ALA A 86 17.91 -6.16 -2.87
CA ALA A 86 17.18 -6.72 -4.00
C ALA A 86 17.41 -8.23 -4.16
N GLN A 87 16.54 -8.88 -4.91
CA GLN A 87 16.74 -10.22 -5.46
C GLN A 87 16.76 -10.16 -6.97
N TRP A 88 17.43 -11.12 -7.61
CA TRP A 88 17.47 -11.25 -9.07
C TRP A 88 16.79 -12.54 -9.49
N ASP A 89 15.71 -12.41 -10.26
CA ASP A 89 14.93 -13.52 -10.80
C ASP A 89 14.97 -13.55 -12.31
N GLU A 90 15.88 -14.34 -12.87
CA GLU A 90 16.00 -14.54 -14.32
C GLU A 90 14.74 -15.14 -14.97
N LYS A 91 13.84 -15.75 -14.18
CA LYS A 91 12.59 -16.34 -14.69
C LYS A 91 11.49 -15.29 -14.86
N GLN A 92 11.68 -14.07 -14.35
CA GLN A 92 10.69 -13.01 -14.43
C GLN A 92 10.75 -12.35 -15.81
N GLN A 93 9.61 -12.34 -16.51
CA GLN A 93 9.57 -12.05 -17.96
C GLN A 93 9.67 -10.57 -18.33
N ASN A 94 9.45 -9.66 -17.36
CA ASN A 94 9.54 -8.22 -17.56
C ASN A 94 10.82 -7.64 -16.94
N ASP A 95 10.89 -7.64 -15.61
CA ASP A 95 11.99 -7.08 -14.84
C ASP A 95 12.52 -8.18 -13.90
N PRO A 96 13.76 -8.65 -14.09
CA PRO A 96 14.37 -9.64 -13.21
C PRO A 96 14.75 -9.05 -11.85
N LEU A 97 14.79 -7.72 -11.69
CA LEU A 97 15.14 -7.08 -10.43
C LEU A 97 13.93 -6.96 -9.51
N ILE A 98 14.08 -7.50 -8.31
CA ILE A 98 13.05 -7.51 -7.26
C ILE A 98 13.56 -6.64 -6.11
N LEU A 99 13.09 -5.41 -6.00
CA LEU A 99 13.46 -4.50 -4.91
C LEU A 99 12.75 -4.90 -3.60
N LEU A 100 13.51 -5.10 -2.52
CA LEU A 100 12.98 -5.46 -1.20
C LEU A 100 12.84 -4.26 -0.28
#